data_AF-A0A1E5RS31-F1
#
_entry.id   AF-A0A1E5RS31-F1
#
_cell.length_a   1.000
_cell.length_b   1.000
_cell.length_c   1.000
_cell.angle_alpha   90.00
_cell.angle_beta   90.00
_cell.angle_gamma   90.00
#
_symmetry.space_group_name_H-M   'P 1'
#
loop_
_entity.id
_entity.type
_entity.pdbx_description
1 polymer ?
#
loop_
_entity_poly.entity_id
_entity_poly.type
_entity_poly.pdbx_seq_one_letter_code
_entity_poly.pdbx_strand_id
1 'polypeptide(L)'
;MNTAVKSALNTSKQLSQQSISALNASYMNNIQLFTNYNFREYFKRKYQREFEKLNTEFATNDANAISHYQQLTEELRLVKRQTIINQLYKFDELIVEQK
;
A
#
# COMPACT_ATOMS: atom_id res chain seq x y z
N MET A 1 13.90 -18.72 -27.15
CA MET A 1 12.76 -17.79 -27.29
C MET A 1 11.73 -17.87 -26.13
N ASN A 2 12.06 -18.43 -24.95
CA ASN A 2 11.07 -18.71 -23.88
C ASN A 2 11.13 -17.80 -22.64
N THR A 3 12.07 -16.86 -22.55
CA THR A 3 12.27 -16.05 -21.34
C THR A 3 11.38 -14.81 -21.31
N ALA A 4 11.22 -14.13 -22.45
CA ALA A 4 10.40 -12.92 -22.58
C ALA A 4 8.89 -13.19 -22.43
N VAL A 5 8.41 -14.34 -22.91
CA VAL A 5 7.01 -14.75 -22.74
C VAL A 5 6.71 -15.10 -21.28
N LYS A 6 7.66 -15.72 -20.56
CA LYS A 6 7.53 -16.03 -19.12
C LYS A 6 7.57 -14.79 -18.23
N SER A 7 8.38 -13.78 -18.56
CA SER A 7 8.36 -12.51 -17.82
C SER A 7 7.04 -11.78 -18.03
N ALA A 8 6.55 -11.67 -19.27
CA ALA A 8 5.27 -11.02 -19.57
C ALA A 8 4.06 -11.71 -18.91
N LEU A 9 4.06 -13.05 -18.86
CA LEU A 9 3.04 -13.85 -18.14
C LEU A 9 3.12 -13.69 -16.61
N ASN A 10 4.33 -13.47 -16.05
CA ASN A 10 4.47 -13.15 -14.63
C ASN A 10 4.04 -11.72 -14.33
N THR A 11 4.29 -10.76 -15.23
CA THR A 11 3.89 -9.36 -15.08
C THR A 11 2.37 -9.18 -15.15
N SER A 12 1.69 -9.87 -16.08
CA SER A 12 0.22 -9.86 -16.16
C SER A 12 -0.46 -10.61 -15.01
N LYS A 13 0.22 -11.59 -14.41
CA LYS A 13 -0.21 -12.26 -13.18
C LYS A 13 0.10 -11.43 -11.93
N GLN A 14 1.13 -10.59 -11.96
CA GLN A 14 1.51 -9.67 -10.88
C GLN A 14 0.52 -8.51 -10.75
N LEU A 15 0.14 -7.89 -11.87
CA LEU A 15 -0.76 -6.74 -11.88
C LEU A 15 -2.14 -7.11 -12.41
N SER A 16 -3.10 -7.25 -11.50
CA SER A 16 -4.52 -7.44 -11.77
C SER A 16 -5.32 -6.57 -10.82
N GLN A 17 -6.58 -6.25 -11.15
CA GLN A 17 -7.43 -5.48 -10.24
C GLN A 17 -7.58 -6.14 -8.87
N GLN A 18 -7.58 -7.48 -8.84
CA GLN A 18 -7.63 -8.27 -7.61
C GLN A 18 -6.34 -8.13 -6.79
N SER A 19 -5.17 -8.15 -7.43
CA SER A 19 -3.89 -7.98 -6.73
C SER A 19 -3.69 -6.56 -6.19
N ILE A 20 -4.16 -5.53 -6.91
CA ILE A 20 -4.20 -4.14 -6.43
C ILE A 20 -5.11 -4.03 -5.20
N SER A 21 -6.30 -4.63 -5.26
CA SER A 21 -7.27 -4.61 -4.16
C SER A 21 -6.74 -5.35 -2.91
N ALA A 22 -6.10 -6.51 -3.10
CA ALA A 22 -5.48 -7.26 -2.00
C ALA A 22 -4.31 -6.50 -1.37
N LEU A 23 -3.51 -5.80 -2.18
CA LEU A 23 -2.43 -4.95 -1.69
C LEU A 23 -3.00 -3.78 -0.87
N ASN A 24 -4.02 -3.09 -1.38
CA ASN A 24 -4.68 -1.99 -0.67
C ASN A 24 -5.29 -2.45 0.67
N ALA A 25 -5.99 -3.59 0.68
CA ALA A 25 -6.51 -4.17 1.93
C ALA A 25 -5.39 -4.45 2.94
N SER A 26 -4.25 -5.00 2.46
CA SER A 26 -3.08 -5.24 3.31
C SER A 26 -2.54 -3.93 3.90
N TYR A 27 -2.49 -2.85 3.13
CA TYR A 27 -2.12 -1.53 3.63
C TYR A 27 -3.09 -1.02 4.70
N MET A 28 -4.38 -0.97 4.38
CA MET A 28 -5.39 -0.41 5.28
C MET A 28 -5.46 -1.16 6.61
N ASN A 29 -5.33 -2.48 6.58
CA ASN A 29 -5.25 -3.30 7.79
C ASN A 29 -4.02 -2.95 8.64
N ASN A 30 -2.84 -2.77 8.02
CA ASN A 30 -1.62 -2.40 8.77
C ASN A 30 -1.64 -0.95 9.26
N ILE A 31 -2.31 -0.04 8.55
CA ILE A 31 -2.45 1.36 8.95
C ILE A 31 -3.38 1.49 10.16
N GLN A 32 -4.45 0.70 10.22
CA GLN A 32 -5.35 0.69 11.39
C GLN A 32 -4.66 0.28 12.69
N LEU A 33 -3.56 -0.48 12.59
CA LEU A 33 -2.76 -0.93 13.73
C LEU A 33 -1.85 0.16 14.32
N PHE A 34 -1.73 1.34 13.69
CA PHE A 34 -1.02 2.49 14.28
C PHE A 34 -1.77 3.01 15.50
N THR A 35 -1.07 3.08 16.63
CA THR A 35 -1.59 3.63 17.88
C THR A 35 -1.72 5.15 17.77
N ASN A 36 -0.73 5.81 17.16
CA ASN A 36 -0.71 7.26 17.00
C ASN A 36 -1.69 7.73 15.90
N TYR A 37 -2.60 8.63 16.27
CA TYR A 37 -3.60 9.22 15.36
C TYR A 37 -2.99 9.84 14.10
N ASN A 38 -1.96 10.68 14.26
CA ASN A 38 -1.39 11.42 13.15
C ASN A 38 -0.78 10.47 12.13
N PHE A 39 -0.07 9.44 12.57
CA PHE A 39 0.48 8.43 11.67
C PHE A 39 -0.62 7.63 10.98
N ARG A 40 -1.63 7.17 11.73
CA ARG A 40 -2.77 6.44 11.18
C ARG A 40 -3.47 7.24 10.08
N GLU A 41 -3.85 8.48 10.35
CA GLU A 41 -4.58 9.32 9.39
C GLU A 41 -3.70 9.80 8.23
N TYR A 42 -2.44 10.15 8.49
CA TYR A 42 -1.50 10.53 7.44
C TYR A 42 -1.28 9.39 6.44
N PHE A 43 -0.93 8.20 6.93
CA PHE A 43 -0.66 7.06 6.06
C PHE A 43 -1.92 6.60 5.34
N LYS A 44 -3.09 6.63 6.00
CA LYS A 44 -4.38 6.34 5.37
C LYS A 44 -4.62 7.26 4.16
N ARG A 45 -4.49 8.58 4.34
CA ARG A 45 -4.69 9.56 3.26
C ARG A 45 -3.61 9.49 2.18
N LYS A 46 -2.35 9.20 2.55
CA LYS A 46 -1.25 9.04 1.61
C LYS A 46 -1.54 7.85 0.69
N TYR A 47 -1.71 6.66 1.26
CA TYR A 47 -1.83 5.45 0.46
C TYR A 47 -3.18 5.34 -0.24
N GLN A 48 -4.26 5.90 0.31
CA GLN A 48 -5.51 6.01 -0.44
C GLN A 48 -5.31 6.76 -1.77
N ARG A 49 -4.61 7.90 -1.75
CA ARG A 49 -4.28 8.66 -2.96
C ARG A 49 -3.35 7.89 -3.91
N GLU A 50 -2.36 7.18 -3.38
CA GLU A 50 -1.48 6.34 -4.21
C GLU A 50 -2.24 5.19 -4.88
N PHE A 51 -3.19 4.55 -4.18
CA PHE A 51 -4.03 3.51 -4.77
C PHE A 51 -5.05 4.08 -5.77
N GLU A 52 -5.61 5.27 -5.55
CA GLU A 52 -6.44 5.96 -6.54
C GLU A 52 -5.65 6.24 -7.83
N LYS A 53 -4.40 6.70 -7.68
CA LYS A 53 -3.47 6.92 -8.79
C LYS A 53 -3.13 5.62 -9.52
N LEU A 54 -2.75 4.57 -8.79
CA LEU A 54 -2.43 3.26 -9.36
C LEU A 54 -3.62 2.64 -10.12
N ASN A 55 -4.85 2.76 -9.58
CA ASN A 55 -6.05 2.29 -10.28
C ASN A 55 -6.29 3.07 -11.58
N THR A 56 -6.01 4.37 -11.59
CA THR A 56 -6.12 5.21 -12.79
C THR A 56 -5.08 4.80 -13.85
N GLU A 57 -3.83 4.63 -13.43
CA GLU A 57 -2.73 4.15 -14.28
C GLU A 57 -3.04 2.75 -14.85
N PHE A 58 -3.58 1.84 -14.03
CA PHE A 58 -3.99 0.51 -14.46
C PHE A 58 -5.16 0.57 -15.47
N ALA A 59 -6.20 1.36 -15.20
CA ALA A 59 -7.37 1.48 -16.07
C ALA A 59 -7.02 2.09 -17.44
N THR A 60 -6.01 2.95 -17.50
CA THR A 60 -5.52 3.58 -18.74
C THR A 60 -4.43 2.76 -19.45
N ASN A 61 -4.06 1.59 -18.92
CA ASN A 61 -2.95 0.76 -19.40
C ASN A 61 -1.61 1.52 -19.46
N ASP A 62 -1.38 2.43 -18.51
CA ASP A 62 -0.09 3.12 -18.38
C ASP A 62 1.02 2.12 -18.03
N ALA A 63 2.14 2.20 -18.75
CA ALA A 63 3.33 1.40 -18.48
C ALA A 63 3.88 1.60 -17.05
N ASN A 64 3.62 2.76 -16.44
CA ASN A 64 4.05 3.08 -15.08
C ASN A 64 3.32 2.28 -13.99
N ALA A 65 2.13 1.73 -14.28
CA ALA A 65 1.32 1.02 -13.30
C ALA A 65 2.05 -0.17 -12.67
N ILE A 66 2.88 -0.87 -13.47
CA ILE A 66 3.66 -2.02 -13.00
C ILE A 66 4.76 -1.57 -12.03
N SER A 67 5.54 -0.54 -12.38
CA SER A 67 6.59 -0.02 -11.51
C SER A 67 6.01 0.56 -10.21
N HIS A 68 4.88 1.24 -10.30
CA HIS A 68 4.21 1.82 -9.14
C HIS A 68 3.66 0.73 -8.20
N TYR A 69 3.05 -0.32 -8.74
CA TYR A 69 2.64 -1.48 -7.95
C TYR A 69 3.81 -2.17 -7.25
N GLN A 70 4.95 -2.32 -7.94
CA GLN A 70 6.17 -2.89 -7.35
C GLN A 70 6.70 -2.00 -6.21
N GLN A 71 6.73 -0.68 -6.41
CA GLN A 71 7.12 0.26 -5.36
C GLN A 71 6.22 0.15 -4.12
N LEU A 72 4.90 0.11 -4.29
CA LEU A 72 3.97 -0.07 -3.17
C LEU A 72 4.14 -1.44 -2.50
N THR A 73 4.49 -2.49 -3.26
CA THR A 73 4.78 -3.80 -2.66
C THR A 73 6.00 -3.74 -1.73
N GLU A 74 7.03 -2.99 -2.10
CA GLU A 74 8.22 -2.76 -1.27
C GLU A 74 7.91 -1.86 -0.06
N GLU A 75 7.17 -0.76 -0.28
CA GLU A 75 6.77 0.18 0.77
C GLU A 75 5.87 -0.46 1.83
N LEU A 76 5.08 -1.49 1.49
CA LEU A 76 4.28 -2.23 2.48
C LEU A 76 5.16 -2.81 3.60
N ARG A 77 6.38 -3.24 3.29
CA ARG A 77 7.32 -3.75 4.31
C ARG A 77 7.76 -2.65 5.27
N LEU A 78 7.91 -1.41 4.78
CA LEU A 78 8.23 -0.25 5.60
C LEU A 78 7.07 0.11 6.52
N VAL A 79 5.84 0.17 5.99
CA VAL A 79 4.64 0.45 6.80
C VAL A 79 4.50 -0.56 7.93
N LYS A 80 4.63 -1.86 7.63
CA LYS A 80 4.58 -2.93 8.65
C LYS A 80 5.59 -2.72 9.78
N ARG A 81 6.84 -2.41 9.44
CA ARG A 81 7.88 -2.13 10.45
C ARG A 81 7.53 -0.90 11.28
N GLN A 82 7.06 0.17 10.64
CA GLN A 82 6.72 1.40 11.32
C GLN A 82 5.53 1.22 12.28
N THR A 83 4.55 0.41 11.90
CA THR A 83 3.43 0.01 12.77
C THR A 83 3.95 -0.69 14.02
N ILE A 84 4.84 -1.69 13.86
CA ILE A 84 5.42 -2.42 15.00
C ILE A 84 6.18 -1.46 15.93
N ILE A 85 7.04 -0.59 15.38
CA ILE A 85 7.78 0.39 16.17
C ILE A 85 6.83 1.31 16.94
N ASN A 86 5.76 1.78 16.29
CA ASN A 86 4.77 2.64 16.93
C ASN A 86 3.96 1.94 18.03
N GLN A 87 3.80 0.62 17.95
CA GLN A 87 3.19 -0.17 19.02
C GLN A 87 4.15 -0.39 20.20
N LEU A 88 5.45 -0.57 19.93
CA LEU A 88 6.46 -0.72 20.99
C LEU A 88 6.65 0.57 21.80
N TYR A 89 6.56 1.72 21.14
CA TYR A 89 6.67 3.04 21.77
C TYR A 89 5.34 3.78 21.67
N LYS A 90 4.34 3.30 22.42
CA LYS A 90 3.01 3.91 22.46
C LYS A 90 3.06 5.29 23.13
N PHE A 91 2.32 6.23 22.56
CA PHE A 91 2.08 7.56 23.13
C PHE A 91 0.67 7.63 23.71
N ASP A 92 0.44 8.58 24.62
CA ASP A 92 -0.90 8.89 25.09
C ASP A 92 -1.79 9.39 23.94
N GLU A 93 -3.09 9.10 24.04
CA GLU A 93 -4.07 9.50 23.04
C GLU A 93 -4.23 11.02 23.02
N LEU A 94 -4.42 11.57 21.82
CA LEU A 94 -4.63 13.01 21.66
C LEU A 94 -6.04 13.40 22.12
N ILE A 95 -6.22 14.67 22.49
CA ILE A 95 -7.54 15.23 22.88
C ILE A 95 -8.59 15.01 21.78
N VAL A 96 -8.18 15.03 20.51
CA VAL A 96 -9.06 14.80 19.35
C VAL A 96 -9.56 13.34 19.23
N GLU A 97 -8.96 12.41 19.97
CA GLU A 97 -9.36 11.00 20.03
C GLU A 97 -10.36 10.74 21.16
N GLN A 98 -10.43 11.63 22.15
CA GLN A 98 -11.38 11.54 23.26
C GLN A 98 -12.77 11.95 22.76
N LYS A 99 -13.74 11.04 22.88
CA LYS A 99 -15.15 11.28 22.55
C LYS A 99 -15.95 11.74 23.76
#